data_AF-A0A2T2NSG5-F1
#
_entry.id   AF-A0A2T2NSG5-F1
#
_cell.length_a   1.000
_cell.length_b   1.000
_cell.length_c   1.000
_cell.angle_alpha   90.00
_cell.angle_beta   90.00
_cell.angle_gamma   90.00
#
_symmetry.space_group_name_H-M   'P 1'
#
loop_
_entity.id
_entity.type
_entity.pdbx_description
1 polymer ?
#
loop_
_entity_poly.entity_id
_entity_poly.type
_entity_poly.pdbx_seq_one_letter_code
_entity_poly.pdbx_strand_id
1 'polypeptide(L)'
;MKTTYILTSLFAILAAASPLDISARQNSIRVQLSDDSVEAAVQSNIPANGSRVNIRTAFGNLGNPVQANRAGIVSGTGSCTIYRDAAATQRVATFRSGGADATFTRTNLNNGVIVCQ
;
A
#
# COMPACT_ATOMS: atom_id res chain seq x y z
N MET A 1 -50.61 21.05 -40.15
CA MET A 1 -49.40 21.30 -39.35
C MET A 1 -49.74 21.06 -37.87
N LYS A 2 -49.12 20.07 -37.24
CA LYS A 2 -48.74 20.06 -35.81
C LYS A 2 -48.06 18.73 -35.51
N THR A 3 -46.74 18.82 -35.42
CA THR A 3 -45.81 17.73 -35.13
C THR A 3 -45.61 17.70 -33.62
N THR A 4 -45.85 16.57 -32.97
CA THR A 4 -45.55 16.39 -31.55
C THR A 4 -44.43 15.37 -31.44
N TYR A 5 -43.22 15.86 -31.15
CA TYR A 5 -42.07 15.04 -30.80
C TYR A 5 -42.04 14.86 -29.27
N ILE A 6 -42.13 13.62 -28.79
CA ILE A 6 -41.85 13.30 -27.39
C ILE A 6 -40.49 12.58 -27.35
N LEU A 7 -39.48 13.33 -26.92
CA LEU A 7 -38.14 12.87 -26.67
C LEU A 7 -38.14 12.06 -25.36
N THR A 8 -38.07 10.73 -25.45
CA THR A 8 -37.88 9.87 -24.27
C THR A 8 -36.39 9.65 -24.05
N SER A 9 -35.89 10.23 -22.96
CA SER A 9 -34.53 10.13 -22.45
C SER A 9 -34.28 8.74 -21.85
N LEU A 10 -33.39 7.98 -22.48
CA LEU A 10 -32.87 6.73 -21.91
C LEU A 10 -31.43 6.96 -21.45
N PHE A 11 -31.27 7.36 -20.18
CA PHE A 11 -29.97 7.36 -19.52
C PHE A 11 -29.59 5.92 -19.16
N ALA A 12 -28.69 5.33 -19.94
CA ALA A 12 -28.00 4.09 -19.58
C ALA A 12 -26.86 4.44 -18.60
N ILE A 13 -27.08 4.22 -17.30
CA ILE A 13 -26.00 4.26 -16.30
C ILE A 13 -25.32 2.89 -16.35
N LEU A 14 -24.20 2.80 -17.06
CA LEU A 14 -23.26 1.69 -16.88
C LEU A 14 -22.67 1.85 -15.47
N ALA A 15 -23.14 1.03 -14.52
CA ALA A 15 -22.36 0.71 -13.35
C ALA A 15 -21.14 -0.08 -13.84
N ALA A 16 -20.04 0.62 -14.12
CA ALA A 16 -18.74 0.02 -14.28
C ALA A 16 -18.35 -0.58 -12.92
N ALA A 17 -18.77 -1.82 -12.68
CA ALA A 17 -18.08 -2.68 -11.74
C ALA A 17 -16.67 -2.85 -12.30
N SER A 18 -15.72 -2.08 -11.78
CA SER A 18 -14.31 -2.27 -12.06
C SER A 18 -14.01 -3.76 -11.84
N PRO A 19 -13.42 -4.47 -12.83
CA PRO A 19 -13.08 -5.86 -12.61
C PRO A 19 -12.18 -5.95 -11.38
N LEU A 20 -12.58 -6.76 -10.40
CA LEU A 20 -11.73 -7.17 -9.30
C LEU A 20 -10.45 -7.72 -9.94
N ASP A 21 -9.35 -6.97 -9.81
CA ASP A 21 -8.06 -7.33 -10.35
C ASP A 21 -7.53 -8.53 -9.56
N ILE A 22 -7.84 -9.73 -10.05
CA ILE A 22 -7.41 -11.02 -9.48
C ILE A 22 -5.88 -11.13 -9.53
N SER A 23 -5.21 -10.45 -10.46
CA SER A 23 -3.75 -10.44 -10.55
C SER A 23 -3.10 -9.76 -9.33
N ALA A 24 -3.77 -8.79 -8.70
CA ALA A 24 -3.30 -8.18 -7.45
C ALA A 24 -3.32 -9.14 -6.24
N ARG A 25 -4.08 -10.25 -6.29
CA ARG A 25 -4.13 -11.26 -5.22
C ARG A 25 -3.10 -12.39 -5.36
N GLN A 26 -2.44 -12.55 -6.52
CA GLN A 26 -1.63 -13.74 -6.77
C GLN A 26 -0.17 -13.66 -6.30
N ASN A 27 0.32 -12.49 -5.89
CA ASN A 27 1.66 -12.34 -5.30
C ASN A 27 1.66 -11.19 -4.27
N SER A 28 1.39 -11.49 -3.00
CA SER A 28 1.54 -10.53 -1.90
C SER A 28 2.68 -10.93 -0.98
N ILE A 29 3.50 -9.96 -0.57
CA ILE A 29 4.56 -10.12 0.42
C ILE A 29 4.03 -9.67 1.78
N ARG A 30 4.19 -10.51 2.80
CA ARG A 30 3.85 -10.16 4.18
C ARG A 30 5.01 -9.39 4.79
N VAL A 31 4.78 -8.11 5.04
CA VAL A 31 5.78 -7.16 5.56
C VAL A 31 5.46 -6.84 7.01
N GLN A 32 6.49 -6.67 7.83
CA GLN A 32 6.40 -6.12 9.18
C GLN A 32 7.04 -4.74 9.25
N LEU A 33 6.38 -3.78 9.89
CA LEU A 33 7.00 -2.56 10.41
C LEU A 33 7.03 -2.62 11.93
N SER A 34 8.13 -2.17 12.52
CA SER A 34 8.31 -2.12 13.98
C SER A 34 8.75 -0.72 14.42
N ASP A 35 8.29 -0.32 15.61
CA ASP A 35 8.84 0.80 16.38
C ASP A 35 9.38 0.25 17.70
N ASP A 36 10.70 0.06 17.75
CA ASP A 36 11.38 -0.53 18.91
C ASP A 36 11.33 0.37 20.14
N SER A 37 11.11 1.68 19.97
CA SER A 37 11.01 2.59 21.11
C SER A 37 9.76 2.36 21.97
N VAL A 38 8.76 1.66 21.41
CA VAL A 38 7.50 1.31 22.08
C VAL A 38 7.22 -0.20 21.98
N GLU A 39 8.22 -0.99 21.60
CA GLU A 39 8.14 -2.45 21.45
C GLU A 39 6.93 -2.93 20.61
N ALA A 40 6.56 -2.15 19.58
CA ALA A 40 5.40 -2.43 18.74
C ALA A 40 5.79 -2.93 17.35
N ALA A 41 5.01 -3.86 16.81
CA ALA A 41 5.16 -4.36 15.45
C ALA A 41 3.80 -4.63 14.80
N VAL A 42 3.65 -4.27 13.53
CA VAL A 42 2.45 -4.52 12.73
C VAL A 42 2.83 -5.16 11.41
N GLN A 43 2.06 -6.16 11.02
CA GLN A 43 2.24 -6.89 9.78
C GLN A 43 1.11 -6.59 8.80
N SER A 44 1.43 -6.53 7.51
CA SER A 44 0.45 -6.32 6.45
C SER A 44 0.86 -7.05 5.17
N ASN A 45 -0.13 -7.44 4.36
CA ASN A 45 0.11 -8.05 3.07
C ASN A 45 0.18 -6.95 2.01
N ILE A 46 1.34 -6.81 1.36
CA ILE A 46 1.60 -5.80 0.33
C ILE A 46 1.67 -6.51 -1.02
N PRO A 47 0.92 -6.08 -2.06
CA PRO A 47 1.03 -6.65 -3.39
C PRO A 47 2.45 -6.44 -3.96
N ALA A 48 3.03 -7.50 -4.50
CA ALA A 48 4.35 -7.53 -5.11
C ALA A 48 4.26 -7.25 -6.63
N ASN A 49 3.58 -6.17 -6.99
CA ASN A 49 3.34 -5.76 -8.37
C ASN A 49 3.88 -4.35 -8.68
N GLY A 50 4.71 -3.80 -7.78
CA GLY A 50 5.26 -2.45 -7.90
C GLY A 50 4.27 -1.32 -7.58
N SER A 51 3.05 -1.64 -7.15
CA SER A 51 2.09 -0.61 -6.73
C SER A 51 2.52 0.08 -5.44
N ARG A 52 2.14 1.36 -5.31
CA ARG A 52 2.38 2.16 -4.10
C ARG A 52 1.26 1.91 -3.10
N VAL A 53 1.60 1.32 -1.96
CA VAL A 53 0.65 1.13 -0.86
C VAL A 53 0.86 2.19 0.20
N ASN A 54 -0.22 2.86 0.58
CA ASN A 54 -0.20 3.86 1.66
C ASN A 54 0.12 3.21 3.01
N ILE A 55 1.18 3.68 3.69
CA ILE A 55 1.66 3.06 4.94
C ILE A 55 0.64 3.25 6.08
N ARG A 56 0.00 4.42 6.18
CA ARG A 56 -1.02 4.66 7.21
C ARG A 56 -2.18 3.68 7.11
N THR A 57 -2.59 3.34 5.88
CA THR A 57 -3.67 2.38 5.64
C THR A 57 -3.24 0.96 6.00
N ALA A 58 -2.03 0.56 5.60
CA ALA A 58 -1.54 -0.80 5.80
C ALA A 58 -1.04 -1.09 7.23
N PHE A 59 -0.50 -0.08 7.93
CA PHE A 59 0.21 -0.20 9.20
C PHE A 59 -0.25 0.79 10.27
N GLY A 60 -1.44 1.39 10.12
CA GLY A 60 -1.98 2.41 11.06
C GLY A 60 -2.09 1.95 12.51
N ASN A 61 -2.16 0.63 12.75
CA ASN A 61 -2.18 0.04 14.09
C ASN A 61 -0.84 0.16 14.84
N LEU A 62 0.23 0.59 14.17
CA LEU A 62 1.54 0.79 14.80
C LEU A 62 1.57 2.08 15.64
N GLY A 63 0.72 3.05 15.30
CA GLY A 63 0.61 4.32 16.02
C GLY A 63 -0.02 5.42 15.18
N ASN A 64 -0.37 6.53 15.85
CA ASN A 64 -0.88 7.73 15.20
C ASN A 64 -0.09 8.97 15.71
N PRO A 65 0.95 9.43 14.98
CA PRO A 65 1.33 9.04 13.62
C PRO A 65 2.00 7.66 13.56
N VAL A 66 2.05 7.04 12.37
CA VAL A 66 2.83 5.82 12.13
C VAL A 66 4.32 6.15 12.21
N GLN A 67 4.98 5.72 13.29
CA GLN A 67 6.42 5.80 13.46
C GLN A 67 7.02 4.40 13.38
N ALA A 68 8.18 4.26 12.75
CA ALA A 68 8.89 2.98 12.65
C ALA A 68 10.39 3.22 12.54
N ASN A 69 11.18 2.22 12.91
CA ASN A 69 12.64 2.19 12.80
C ASN A 69 13.19 0.84 12.30
N ARG A 70 12.32 -0.17 12.13
CA ARG A 70 12.68 -1.47 11.55
C ARG A 70 11.60 -1.98 10.61
N ALA A 71 12.02 -2.64 9.53
CA ALA A 71 11.13 -3.28 8.57
C ALA A 71 11.69 -4.61 8.08
N GLY A 72 10.83 -5.59 7.85
CA GLY A 72 11.23 -6.93 7.41
C GLY A 72 10.17 -7.63 6.57
N ILE A 73 10.59 -8.63 5.80
CA ILE A 73 9.68 -9.55 5.11
C ILE A 73 9.49 -10.77 6.00
N VAL A 74 8.26 -11.00 6.44
CA VAL A 74 7.88 -12.15 7.27
C VAL A 74 7.63 -13.39 6.41
N SER A 75 7.01 -13.22 5.25
CA SER A 75 6.77 -14.30 4.29
C SER A 75 6.54 -13.77 2.88
N GLY A 76 6.81 -14.60 1.88
CA GLY A 76 6.79 -14.23 0.46
C GLY A 76 8.19 -13.95 -0.09
N THR A 77 8.31 -13.92 -1.41
CA THR A 77 9.56 -13.69 -2.12
C THR A 77 9.55 -12.33 -2.79
N GLY A 78 10.66 -11.61 -2.74
CA GLY A 78 10.81 -10.33 -3.43
C GLY A 78 11.56 -9.29 -2.60
N SER A 79 11.36 -8.03 -2.94
CA SER A 79 11.94 -6.87 -2.28
C SER A 79 10.90 -5.79 -2.05
N CYS A 80 11.09 -5.00 -1.01
CA CYS A 80 10.23 -3.89 -0.66
C CYS A 80 11.08 -2.64 -0.39
N THR A 81 10.56 -1.48 -0.78
CA THR A 81 11.15 -0.17 -0.50
C THR A 81 10.12 0.73 0.18
N ILE A 82 10.55 1.38 1.25
CA ILE A 82 9.77 2.36 2.02
C ILE A 82 10.17 3.76 1.60
N TYR A 83 9.18 4.62 1.38
CA TYR A 83 9.33 6.04 1.13
C TYR A 83 8.55 6.84 2.19
N ARG A 84 9.11 7.96 2.65
CA ARG A 84 8.44 8.83 3.66
C ARG A 84 7.36 9.73 3.06
N ASP A 85 7.27 9.80 1.73
CA ASP A 85 6.33 10.62 0.97
C ASP A 85 5.50 9.79 -0.01
N ALA A 86 4.30 10.27 -0.35
CA ALA A 86 3.38 9.59 -1.25
C ALA A 86 3.85 9.53 -2.71
N ALA A 87 4.75 10.43 -3.11
CA ALA A 87 5.30 10.46 -4.47
C ALA A 87 6.43 9.45 -4.67
N ALA A 88 6.86 8.75 -3.61
CA ALA A 88 7.97 7.80 -3.62
C ALA A 88 9.31 8.43 -4.04
N THR A 89 9.61 9.63 -3.52
CA THR A 89 10.82 10.39 -3.85
C THR A 89 11.88 10.34 -2.76
N GLN A 90 11.47 10.19 -1.51
CA GLN A 90 12.33 10.19 -0.33
C GLN A 90 12.41 8.78 0.24
N ARG A 91 13.36 7.99 -0.25
CA ARG A 91 13.58 6.61 0.20
C ARG A 91 14.09 6.57 1.65
N VAL A 92 13.50 5.68 2.44
CA VAL A 92 13.87 5.41 3.84
C VAL A 92 14.70 4.13 3.95
N ALA A 93 14.22 3.03 3.37
CA ALA A 93 14.88 1.73 3.43
C ALA A 93 14.45 0.81 2.29
N THR A 94 15.31 -0.15 1.95
CA THR A 94 15.02 -1.27 1.04
C THR A 94 15.42 -2.58 1.74
N PHE A 95 14.57 -3.60 1.63
CA PHE A 95 14.78 -4.92 2.25
C PHE A 95 14.23 -6.01 1.33
N ARG A 96 14.71 -7.26 1.50
CA ARG A 96 14.43 -8.38 0.60
C ARG A 96 14.18 -9.68 1.36
N SER A 97 13.42 -10.59 0.75
CA SER A 97 13.13 -11.90 1.31
C SER A 97 14.41 -12.70 1.55
N GLY A 98 14.51 -13.36 2.70
CA GLY A 98 15.71 -14.10 3.12
C GLY A 98 16.87 -13.21 3.59
N GLY A 99 16.70 -11.88 3.61
CA GLY A 99 17.62 -10.95 4.23
C GLY A 99 17.28 -10.69 5.70
N ALA A 100 18.19 -10.00 6.40
CA ALA A 100 17.88 -9.41 7.71
C ALA A 100 16.92 -8.23 7.56
N ASP A 101 16.23 -7.90 8.66
CA ASP A 101 15.41 -6.70 8.75
C ASP A 101 16.24 -5.44 8.45
N ALA A 102 15.66 -4.52 7.66
CA ALA A 102 16.23 -3.20 7.49
C ALA A 102 15.98 -2.35 8.73
N THR A 103 17.05 -1.83 9.31
CA THR A 103 17.01 -0.87 10.42
C THR A 103 17.30 0.53 9.89
N PHE A 104 16.56 1.53 10.37
CA PHE A 104 16.67 2.92 9.94
C PHE A 104 16.35 3.88 11.10
N THR A 105 16.69 5.17 10.94
CA THR A 105 16.33 6.20 11.92
C THR A 105 14.81 6.22 12.11
N ARG A 106 14.35 6.30 13.36
CA ARG A 106 12.92 6.38 13.68
C ARG A 106 12.25 7.50 12.87
N THR A 107 11.37 7.11 11.95
CA THR A 107 10.82 7.99 10.92
C THR A 107 9.30 8.00 10.99
N ASN A 108 8.70 9.18 10.84
CA ASN A 108 7.27 9.32 10.64
C ASN A 108 6.91 8.92 9.19
N LEU A 109 6.15 7.84 9.04
CA LEU A 109 5.74 7.26 7.77
C LEU A 109 4.25 7.49 7.46
N ASN A 110 3.58 8.37 8.21
CA ASN A 110 2.14 8.57 8.11
C ASN A 110 1.64 9.01 6.72
N ASN A 111 2.51 9.68 5.94
CA ASN A 111 2.25 10.07 4.54
C ASN A 111 3.08 9.26 3.53
N GLY A 112 3.76 8.23 4.00
CA GLY A 112 4.67 7.41 3.20
C GLY A 112 3.95 6.32 2.42
N VAL A 113 4.69 5.73 1.49
CA VAL A 113 4.27 4.55 0.73
C VAL A 113 5.30 3.45 0.82
N ILE A 114 4.83 2.21 0.73
CA ILE A 114 5.65 1.03 0.53
C ILE A 114 5.39 0.46 -0.86
N VAL A 115 6.45 0.04 -1.54
CA VAL A 115 6.39 -0.58 -2.87
C VAL A 115 7.12 -1.91 -2.80
N CYS A 116 6.48 -2.99 -3.25
CA CYS A 116 7.09 -4.31 -3.26
C CYS A 116 7.06 -4.95 -4.66
N GLN A 117 8.07 -5.79 -4.96
CA GLN A 117 8.30 -6.47 -6.24
C GLN A 117 8.91 -7.85 -6.03
#